data_AF-A0A6C0AK38-F1
#
_entry.id   AF-A0A6C0AK38-F1
#
_cell.length_a   1.000
_cell.length_b   1.000
_cell.length_c   1.000
_cell.angle_alpha   90.00
_cell.angle_beta   90.00
_cell.angle_gamma   90.00
#
_symmetry.space_group_name_H-M   'P 1'
#
loop_
_entity.id
_entity.type
_entity.pdbx_description
1 polymer ?
#
loop_
_entity_poly.entity_id
_entity_poly.type
_entity_poly.pdbx_seq_one_letter_code
_entity_poly.pdbx_strand_id
1 'polypeptide(L)'
;MSMIKKQYTYDFFEKFANIDHEQYVTNDVINIINELANKVGAPNYNKTPNFQKSYKKKKHLSKEDWDAIRNYKPTILEKNIEGIDADIDKIRSYLNKMTDDNYQELYIQIKDVINNYIDNKESLNKIGNIIFEMSSINSFWSKLYAKLYKCLIEDYEIMKEICYDNFHNFMELFEKIEYVSPEQDYDKFCQINKTNEKRKALSKFFINLMNNNIIEKEEIISIIMLLIEVTDRNLEISDSRYIIEEISENLYILIIDGKNHIETHDEWDNIIGKMEYFSLLNIKEYAGISSKSLFKYMDIYEEIE
;
A
#
# COMPACT_ATOMS: atom_id res chain seq x y z
N MET A 1 -9.14 -10.23 43.11
CA MET A 1 -10.56 -9.82 43.16
C MET A 1 -11.19 -10.25 41.84
N SER A 2 -11.98 -11.33 41.87
CA SER A 2 -12.46 -12.04 40.67
C SER A 2 -13.35 -11.15 39.80
N MET A 3 -13.03 -11.02 38.51
CA MET A 3 -13.86 -10.34 37.53
C MET A 3 -15.17 -11.11 37.37
N ILE A 4 -16.26 -10.56 37.91
CA ILE A 4 -17.60 -11.09 37.75
C ILE A 4 -17.93 -11.05 36.25
N LYS A 5 -17.96 -12.22 35.61
CA LYS A 5 -18.55 -12.39 34.28
C LYS A 5 -19.98 -11.88 34.33
N LYS A 6 -20.24 -10.70 33.77
CA LYS A 6 -21.59 -10.18 33.55
C LYS A 6 -22.24 -11.00 32.44
N GLN A 7 -22.67 -12.21 32.76
CA GLN A 7 -23.47 -13.04 31.89
C GLN A 7 -24.94 -12.80 32.21
N TYR A 8 -25.71 -12.43 31.20
CA TYR A 8 -27.16 -12.31 31.32
C TYR A 8 -27.77 -13.70 31.38
N THR A 9 -28.67 -13.93 32.34
CA THR A 9 -29.39 -15.20 32.50
C THR A 9 -30.54 -15.30 31.50
N TYR A 10 -31.06 -16.50 31.26
CA TYR A 10 -32.24 -16.69 30.43
C TYR A 10 -33.43 -15.81 30.89
N ASP A 11 -33.66 -15.76 32.21
CA ASP A 11 -34.67 -14.90 32.83
C ASP A 11 -34.46 -13.41 32.56
N PHE A 12 -33.22 -12.96 32.30
CA PHE A 12 -32.97 -11.58 31.88
C PHE A 12 -33.64 -11.31 30.54
N PHE A 13 -33.60 -12.24 29.59
CA PHE A 13 -34.23 -12.10 28.29
C PHE A 13 -35.74 -12.22 28.35
N GLU A 14 -36.31 -13.04 29.25
CA GLU A 14 -37.77 -13.09 29.45
C GLU A 14 -38.37 -11.73 29.86
N LYS A 15 -37.61 -10.89 30.57
CA LYS A 15 -38.04 -9.51 30.89
C LYS A 15 -38.22 -8.63 29.66
N PHE A 16 -37.55 -8.94 28.55
CA PHE A 16 -37.69 -8.24 27.28
C PHE A 16 -38.66 -8.93 26.31
N ALA A 17 -39.16 -10.13 26.65
CA ALA A 17 -40.06 -10.89 25.78
C ALA A 17 -41.47 -10.27 25.68
N ASN A 18 -41.90 -9.54 26.70
CA ASN A 18 -43.19 -8.84 26.77
C ASN A 18 -43.02 -7.33 26.95
N ILE A 19 -42.02 -6.72 26.30
CA ILE A 19 -41.90 -5.27 26.30
C ILE A 19 -43.02 -4.65 25.48
N ASP A 20 -43.69 -3.68 26.09
CA ASP A 20 -44.59 -2.80 25.37
C ASP A 20 -43.77 -1.94 24.40
N HIS A 21 -43.79 -2.34 23.13
CA HIS A 21 -43.06 -1.67 22.06
C HIS A 21 -43.50 -0.21 21.87
N GLU A 22 -44.72 0.16 22.31
CA GLU A 22 -45.22 1.54 22.26
C GLU A 22 -44.43 2.48 23.18
N GLN A 23 -43.74 1.96 24.20
CA GLN A 23 -42.92 2.75 25.12
C GLN A 23 -41.52 3.09 24.54
N TYR A 24 -41.01 2.28 23.61
CA TYR A 24 -39.64 2.41 23.08
C TYR A 24 -39.58 2.98 21.67
N VAL A 25 -40.65 2.80 20.89
CA VAL A 25 -40.78 3.41 19.56
C VAL A 25 -41.89 4.44 19.64
N THR A 26 -41.51 5.69 19.90
CA THR A 26 -42.49 6.77 19.94
C THR A 26 -43.23 6.89 18.61
N ASN A 27 -44.46 7.38 18.65
CA ASN A 27 -45.28 7.58 17.45
C ASN A 27 -44.57 8.43 16.38
N ASP A 28 -43.69 9.35 16.78
CA ASP A 28 -42.87 10.14 15.86
C ASP A 28 -41.88 9.26 15.06
N VAL A 29 -41.21 8.31 15.72
CA VAL A 29 -40.30 7.37 15.06
C VAL A 29 -41.07 6.44 14.13
N ILE A 30 -42.23 5.95 14.56
CA ILE A 30 -43.13 5.13 13.73
C ILE A 30 -43.58 5.92 12.49
N ASN A 31 -43.92 7.20 12.65
CA ASN A 31 -44.32 8.07 11.55
C ASN A 31 -43.17 8.27 10.56
N ILE A 32 -41.94 8.51 11.04
CA ILE A 32 -40.75 8.63 10.18
C ILE A 32 -40.49 7.33 9.42
N ILE A 33 -40.57 6.18 10.09
CA ILE A 33 -40.37 4.86 9.47
C ILE A 33 -41.43 4.63 8.38
N ASN A 34 -42.70 4.90 8.67
CA ASN A 34 -43.79 4.74 7.70
C ASN A 34 -43.69 5.73 6.54
N GLU A 35 -43.26 6.96 6.79
CA GLU A 35 -43.02 7.95 5.74
C GLU A 35 -41.88 7.52 4.81
N LEU A 36 -40.77 7.04 5.37
CA LEU A 36 -39.66 6.49 4.60
C LEU A 36 -40.08 5.25 3.83
N ALA A 37 -40.77 4.30 4.46
CA ALA A 37 -41.26 3.08 3.84
C ALA A 37 -42.18 3.38 2.64
N ASN A 38 -43.08 4.35 2.78
CA ASN A 38 -43.94 4.80 1.67
C ASN A 38 -43.14 5.48 0.55
N LYS A 39 -42.15 6.32 0.90
CA LYS A 39 -41.29 6.98 -0.09
C LYS A 39 -40.45 5.98 -0.87
N VAL A 40 -39.90 4.95 -0.22
CA VAL A 40 -39.01 3.95 -0.85
C VAL A 40 -39.75 2.73 -1.42
N GLY A 41 -41.01 2.52 -1.00
CA GLY A 41 -41.87 1.43 -1.44
C GLY A 41 -42.86 1.82 -2.54
N ALA A 42 -42.99 3.11 -2.88
CA ALA A 42 -43.81 3.56 -3.98
C ALA A 42 -43.40 2.86 -5.29
N PRO A 43 -44.34 2.42 -6.16
CA PRO A 43 -44.01 1.75 -7.43
C PRO A 43 -43.08 2.58 -8.33
N ASN A 44 -43.07 3.90 -8.11
CA ASN A 44 -42.28 4.88 -8.87
C ASN A 44 -40.91 5.17 -8.23
N TYR A 45 -40.62 4.60 -7.05
CA TYR A 45 -39.36 4.80 -6.36
C TYR A 45 -38.29 3.90 -6.98
N ASN A 46 -37.28 4.54 -7.59
CA ASN A 46 -36.21 3.82 -8.24
C ASN A 46 -35.10 3.50 -7.23
N LYS A 47 -35.01 2.23 -6.82
CA LYS A 47 -34.03 1.74 -5.82
C LYS A 47 -32.57 1.88 -6.26
N THR A 48 -32.35 2.13 -7.55
CA THR A 48 -31.02 2.36 -8.13
C THR A 48 -30.91 3.82 -8.54
N PRO A 49 -29.81 4.55 -8.25
CA PRO A 49 -29.62 5.90 -8.76
C PRO A 49 -29.68 5.85 -10.29
N ASN A 50 -30.78 6.37 -10.84
CA ASN A 50 -31.01 6.41 -12.26
C ASN A 50 -30.13 7.52 -12.82
N PHE A 51 -28.89 7.18 -13.19
CA PHE A 51 -28.11 8.04 -14.07
C PHE A 51 -28.93 8.19 -15.34
N GLN A 52 -29.58 9.34 -15.52
CA GLN A 52 -30.23 9.67 -16.77
C GLN A 52 -29.14 9.60 -17.83
N LYS A 53 -29.09 8.51 -18.59
CA LYS A 53 -28.44 8.52 -19.90
C LYS A 53 -29.16 9.63 -20.64
N SER A 54 -28.51 10.79 -20.74
CA SER A 54 -28.96 11.85 -21.60
C SER A 54 -28.94 11.27 -23.00
N TYR A 55 -30.04 10.67 -23.42
CA TYR A 55 -30.39 10.60 -24.82
C TYR A 55 -30.55 12.05 -25.20
N LYS A 56 -29.42 12.69 -25.57
CA LYS A 56 -29.42 14.03 -26.11
C LYS A 56 -30.43 13.99 -27.25
N LYS A 57 -31.64 14.56 -27.04
CA LYS A 57 -32.38 15.15 -28.16
C LYS A 57 -31.31 15.88 -28.95
N LYS A 58 -31.16 15.58 -30.25
CA LYS A 58 -30.20 16.28 -31.12
C LYS A 58 -30.34 17.77 -30.80
N LYS A 59 -29.43 18.30 -29.98
CA LYS A 59 -29.43 19.71 -29.62
C LYS A 59 -29.20 20.37 -30.97
N HIS A 60 -30.04 21.30 -31.39
CA HIS A 60 -29.64 22.16 -32.50
C HIS A 60 -28.40 22.88 -31.98
N LEU A 61 -27.23 22.44 -32.44
CA LEU A 61 -25.97 23.10 -32.12
C LEU A 61 -26.08 24.54 -32.61
N SER A 62 -25.83 25.50 -31.73
CA SER A 62 -25.73 26.89 -32.15
C SER A 62 -24.54 27.06 -33.09
N LYS A 63 -24.44 28.21 -33.77
CA LYS A 63 -23.27 28.52 -34.60
C LYS A 63 -22.00 28.54 -33.74
N GLU A 64 -22.09 29.00 -32.48
CA GLU A 64 -20.99 28.96 -31.53
C GLU A 64 -20.62 27.53 -31.11
N ASP A 65 -21.61 26.63 -30.90
CA ASP A 65 -21.33 25.22 -30.60
C ASP A 65 -20.63 24.52 -31.78
N TRP A 66 -21.04 24.85 -33.02
CA TRP A 66 -20.38 24.36 -34.24
C TRP A 66 -18.96 24.89 -34.39
N ASP A 67 -18.72 26.17 -34.08
CA ASP A 67 -17.38 26.75 -34.12
C ASP A 67 -16.50 26.18 -32.98
N ALA A 68 -17.05 25.88 -31.81
CA ALA A 68 -16.32 25.22 -30.72
C ALA A 68 -15.95 23.77 -31.04
N ILE A 69 -16.84 23.00 -31.70
CA ILE A 69 -16.53 21.65 -32.18
C ILE A 69 -15.54 21.70 -33.34
N ARG A 70 -15.66 22.68 -34.25
CA ARG A 70 -14.73 22.85 -35.36
C ARG A 70 -13.33 23.29 -34.88
N ASN A 71 -13.28 24.02 -33.76
CA ASN A 71 -12.05 24.41 -33.08
C ASN A 71 -11.63 23.44 -31.98
N TYR A 72 -12.28 22.27 -31.86
CA TYR A 72 -11.88 21.22 -30.93
C TYR A 72 -10.47 20.77 -31.32
N LYS A 73 -9.49 21.11 -30.49
CA LYS A 73 -8.15 20.54 -30.58
C LYS A 73 -8.24 19.15 -29.95
N PRO A 74 -8.14 18.06 -30.74
CA PRO A 74 -8.06 16.74 -30.15
C PRO A 74 -6.86 16.71 -29.19
N THR A 75 -7.06 16.12 -28.02
CA THR A 75 -5.93 15.82 -27.13
C THR A 75 -5.01 14.88 -27.89
N ILE A 76 -3.87 15.40 -28.36
CA ILE A 76 -2.81 14.60 -28.96
C ILE A 76 -2.16 13.87 -27.78
N LEU A 77 -2.46 12.58 -27.65
CA LEU A 77 -1.65 11.70 -26.82
C LEU A 77 -0.30 11.58 -27.52
N GLU A 78 0.68 12.35 -27.06
CA GLU A 78 2.08 12.17 -27.45
C GLU A 78 2.51 10.78 -27.01
N LYS A 79 2.38 9.82 -27.92
CA LYS A 79 3.00 8.51 -27.75
C LYS A 79 4.45 8.68 -28.16
N ASN A 80 5.36 8.17 -27.35
CA ASN A 80 6.74 8.01 -27.77
C ASN A 80 6.72 7.04 -28.96
N ILE A 81 6.95 7.55 -30.18
CA ILE A 81 6.80 6.76 -31.41
C ILE A 81 8.10 6.00 -31.72
N GLU A 82 9.26 6.59 -31.39
CA GLU A 82 10.58 6.03 -31.68
C GLU A 82 11.58 6.40 -30.57
N GLY A 83 12.62 5.59 -30.43
CA GLY A 83 13.70 5.79 -29.46
C GLY A 83 13.47 5.12 -28.11
N ILE A 84 14.37 5.41 -27.18
CA ILE A 84 14.43 4.75 -25.87
C ILE A 84 13.13 4.87 -25.08
N ASP A 85 12.45 6.02 -25.14
CA ASP A 85 11.22 6.25 -24.39
C ASP A 85 10.07 5.35 -24.87
N ALA A 86 10.01 5.05 -26.16
CA ALA A 86 9.05 4.10 -26.72
C ALA A 86 9.32 2.67 -26.25
N ASP A 87 10.60 2.30 -26.15
CA ASP A 87 11.02 0.99 -25.66
C ASP A 87 10.82 0.84 -24.14
N ILE A 88 11.01 1.92 -23.38
CA ILE A 88 10.64 2.00 -21.97
C ILE A 88 9.13 1.75 -21.79
N ASP A 89 8.28 2.35 -22.65
CA ASP A 89 6.84 2.12 -22.60
C ASP A 89 6.46 0.67 -22.94
N LYS A 90 7.21 0.01 -23.84
CA LYS A 90 7.05 -1.44 -24.09
C LYS A 90 7.40 -2.25 -22.86
N ILE A 91 8.54 -1.97 -22.21
CA ILE A 91 8.95 -2.64 -20.97
C ILE A 91 7.88 -2.48 -19.89
N ARG A 92 7.36 -1.27 -19.67
CA ARG A 92 6.24 -1.03 -18.75
C ARG A 92 5.03 -1.88 -19.11
N SER A 93 4.71 -2.01 -20.41
CA SER A 93 3.62 -2.87 -20.87
C SER A 93 3.86 -4.34 -20.57
N TYR A 94 5.09 -4.83 -20.78
CA TYR A 94 5.46 -6.22 -20.52
C TYR A 94 5.42 -6.54 -19.03
N LEU A 95 5.99 -5.70 -18.18
CA LEU A 95 5.96 -5.87 -16.73
C LEU A 95 4.53 -5.94 -16.20
N ASN A 96 3.67 -5.00 -16.62
CA ASN A 96 2.26 -4.97 -16.18
C ASN A 96 1.41 -6.15 -16.67
N LYS A 97 1.84 -6.85 -17.74
CA LYS A 97 1.17 -8.05 -18.26
C LYS A 97 1.78 -9.34 -17.74
N MET A 98 2.87 -9.25 -16.98
CA MET A 98 3.63 -10.40 -16.55
C MET A 98 2.88 -11.18 -15.46
N THR A 99 2.74 -12.47 -15.70
CA THR A 99 2.22 -13.47 -14.78
C THR A 99 3.14 -14.70 -14.82
N ASP A 100 2.94 -15.65 -13.92
CA ASP A 100 3.72 -16.90 -13.93
C ASP A 100 3.56 -17.68 -15.25
N ASP A 101 2.35 -17.66 -15.84
CA ASP A 101 2.02 -18.42 -17.06
C ASP A 101 2.73 -17.90 -18.31
N ASN A 102 2.90 -16.58 -18.43
CA ASN A 102 3.51 -15.94 -19.60
C ASN A 102 4.91 -15.37 -19.32
N TYR A 103 5.49 -15.69 -18.15
CA TYR A 103 6.76 -15.16 -17.68
C TYR A 103 7.88 -15.32 -18.70
N GLN A 104 8.07 -16.53 -19.23
CA GLN A 104 9.19 -16.83 -20.14
C GLN A 104 9.10 -16.03 -21.45
N GLU A 105 7.88 -15.90 -21.99
CA GLU A 105 7.66 -15.15 -23.23
C GLU A 105 7.97 -13.67 -23.02
N LEU A 106 7.43 -13.06 -21.96
CA LEU A 106 7.64 -11.64 -21.67
C LEU A 106 9.07 -11.36 -21.23
N TYR A 107 9.73 -12.31 -20.56
CA TYR A 107 11.14 -12.20 -20.22
C TYR A 107 12.01 -12.05 -21.46
N ILE A 108 11.80 -12.90 -22.47
CA ILE A 108 12.53 -12.83 -23.75
C ILE A 108 12.28 -11.48 -24.43
N GLN A 109 11.03 -11.00 -24.44
CA GLN A 109 10.70 -9.69 -25.02
C GLN A 109 11.42 -8.53 -24.30
N ILE A 110 11.56 -8.61 -22.98
CA ILE A 110 12.33 -7.62 -22.21
C ILE A 110 13.83 -7.70 -22.57
N LYS A 111 14.39 -8.91 -22.67
CA LYS A 111 15.79 -9.11 -23.10
C LYS A 111 16.05 -8.54 -24.48
N ASP A 112 15.15 -8.76 -25.43
CA ASP A 112 15.27 -8.23 -26.79
C ASP A 112 15.34 -6.70 -26.78
N VAL A 113 14.54 -6.03 -25.93
CA VAL A 113 14.62 -4.57 -25.75
C VAL A 113 15.95 -4.16 -25.12
N ILE A 114 16.40 -4.83 -24.05
CA ILE A 114 17.67 -4.51 -23.37
C ILE A 114 18.86 -4.69 -24.32
N ASN A 115 18.88 -5.75 -25.11
CA ASN A 115 19.95 -6.07 -26.04
C ASN A 115 20.15 -4.99 -27.12
N ASN A 116 19.10 -4.25 -27.49
CA ASN A 116 19.23 -3.12 -28.42
C ASN A 116 20.09 -1.97 -27.86
N TYR A 117 20.29 -1.93 -26.55
CA TYR A 117 21.01 -0.87 -25.85
C TYR A 117 22.26 -1.38 -25.10
N ILE A 118 22.72 -2.61 -25.37
CA ILE A 118 23.78 -3.26 -24.59
C ILE A 118 25.10 -2.46 -24.53
N ASP A 119 25.41 -1.72 -25.59
CA ASP A 119 26.61 -0.88 -25.68
C ASP A 119 26.40 0.55 -25.14
N ASN A 120 25.18 0.90 -24.72
CA ASN A 120 24.83 2.23 -24.23
C ASN A 120 24.50 2.19 -22.73
N LYS A 121 25.52 2.42 -21.89
CA LYS A 121 25.39 2.44 -20.43
C LYS A 121 24.32 3.43 -19.94
N GLU A 122 24.16 4.60 -20.56
CA GLU A 122 23.14 5.58 -20.13
C GLU A 122 21.72 5.05 -20.38
N SER A 123 21.49 4.47 -21.55
CA SER A 123 20.20 3.87 -21.90
C SER A 123 19.86 2.68 -21.01
N LEU A 124 20.84 1.81 -20.73
CA LEU A 124 20.66 0.68 -19.81
C LEU A 124 20.33 1.14 -18.39
N ASN A 125 20.98 2.21 -17.90
CA ASN A 125 20.63 2.80 -16.61
C ASN A 125 19.18 3.27 -16.58
N LYS A 126 18.72 3.98 -17.62
CA LYS A 126 17.30 4.42 -17.70
C LYS A 126 16.35 3.22 -17.71
N ILE A 127 16.64 2.20 -18.51
CA ILE A 127 15.82 0.99 -18.59
C ILE A 127 15.80 0.25 -17.25
N GLY A 128 16.95 0.00 -16.65
CA GLY A 128 17.06 -0.73 -15.38
C GLY A 128 16.39 0.02 -14.23
N ASN A 129 16.51 1.35 -14.18
CA ASN A 129 15.80 2.19 -13.20
C ASN A 129 14.28 2.03 -13.35
N ILE A 130 13.75 2.04 -14.57
CA ILE A 130 12.32 1.82 -14.80
C ILE A 130 11.89 0.40 -14.40
N ILE A 131 12.68 -0.62 -14.73
CA ILE A 131 12.37 -2.00 -14.34
C ILE A 131 12.32 -2.10 -12.81
N PHE A 132 13.29 -1.51 -12.10
CA PHE A 132 13.33 -1.51 -10.65
C PHE A 132 12.13 -0.76 -10.05
N GLU A 133 11.87 0.46 -10.52
CA GLU A 133 10.75 1.27 -10.04
C GLU A 133 9.41 0.53 -10.21
N MET A 134 9.15 0.00 -11.41
CA MET A 134 7.92 -0.75 -11.70
C MET A 134 7.81 -2.02 -10.84
N SER A 135 8.93 -2.69 -10.59
CA SER A 135 9.00 -3.88 -9.74
C SER A 135 8.71 -3.56 -8.26
N SER A 136 9.10 -2.37 -7.82
CA SER A 136 8.98 -1.95 -6.42
C SER A 136 7.60 -1.44 -6.01
N ILE A 137 6.76 -1.03 -6.95
CA ILE A 137 5.47 -0.38 -6.65
C ILE A 137 4.39 -1.39 -6.28
N ASN A 138 4.44 -2.61 -6.82
CA ASN A 138 3.35 -3.57 -6.65
C ASN A 138 3.74 -4.69 -5.68
N SER A 139 3.25 -4.58 -4.44
CA SER A 139 3.49 -5.56 -3.37
C SER A 139 3.03 -6.98 -3.73
N PHE A 140 1.95 -7.13 -4.51
CA PHE A 140 1.40 -8.44 -4.89
C PHE A 140 2.33 -9.22 -5.83
N TRP A 141 2.96 -8.53 -6.79
CA TRP A 141 3.87 -9.15 -7.76
C TRP A 141 5.34 -9.10 -7.33
N SER A 142 5.63 -8.60 -6.12
CA SER A 142 7.00 -8.44 -5.59
C SER A 142 7.87 -9.70 -5.74
N LYS A 143 7.31 -10.89 -5.48
CA LYS A 143 8.02 -12.17 -5.65
C LYS A 143 8.35 -12.50 -7.12
N LEU A 144 7.39 -12.29 -8.02
CA LEU A 144 7.55 -12.49 -9.46
C LEU A 144 8.62 -11.54 -10.01
N TYR A 145 8.57 -10.28 -9.59
CA TYR A 145 9.52 -9.27 -10.02
C TYR A 145 10.91 -9.45 -9.42
N ALA A 146 11.04 -9.95 -8.19
CA ALA A 146 12.35 -10.30 -7.63
C ALA A 146 13.01 -11.45 -8.41
N LYS A 147 12.22 -12.45 -8.84
CA LYS A 147 12.69 -13.53 -9.74
C LYS A 147 13.13 -12.97 -11.09
N LEU A 148 12.34 -12.04 -11.67
CA LEU A 148 12.72 -11.34 -12.90
C LEU A 148 14.07 -10.65 -12.75
N TYR A 149 14.24 -9.89 -11.67
CA TYR A 149 15.45 -9.13 -11.42
C TYR A 149 16.66 -10.06 -11.23
N LYS A 150 16.48 -11.21 -10.57
CA LYS A 150 17.51 -12.24 -10.46
C LYS A 150 18.01 -12.70 -11.84
N CYS A 151 17.09 -13.06 -12.73
CA CYS A 151 17.45 -13.50 -14.09
C CYS A 151 18.14 -12.37 -14.88
N LEU A 152 17.67 -11.13 -14.72
CA LEU A 152 18.29 -9.97 -15.38
C LEU A 152 19.72 -9.70 -14.89
N ILE A 153 20.01 -9.88 -13.60
CA ILE A 153 21.37 -9.75 -13.06
C ILE A 153 22.29 -10.86 -13.58
N GLU A 154 21.77 -12.09 -13.70
CA GLU A 154 22.52 -13.22 -14.27
C GLU A 154 22.88 -12.99 -15.74
N ASP A 155 22.00 -12.34 -16.51
CA ASP A 155 22.21 -12.04 -17.93
C ASP A 155 22.98 -10.73 -18.18
N TYR A 156 22.87 -9.74 -17.28
CA TYR A 156 23.38 -8.38 -17.47
C TYR A 156 24.02 -7.84 -16.19
N GLU A 157 25.35 -7.81 -16.15
CA GLU A 157 26.12 -7.39 -14.95
C GLU A 157 25.75 -5.97 -14.46
N ILE A 158 25.49 -5.03 -15.39
CA ILE A 158 25.07 -3.66 -15.06
C ILE A 158 23.77 -3.60 -14.24
N MET A 159 22.88 -4.59 -14.37
CA MET A 159 21.63 -4.62 -13.60
C MET A 159 21.91 -4.78 -12.11
N LYS A 160 23.04 -5.38 -11.73
CA LYS A 160 23.45 -5.45 -10.32
C LYS A 160 23.78 -4.06 -9.79
N GLU A 161 24.61 -3.29 -10.50
CA GLU A 161 24.93 -1.89 -10.13
C GLU A 161 23.64 -1.07 -9.96
N ILE A 162 22.76 -1.13 -10.96
CA ILE A 162 21.48 -0.41 -10.95
C ILE A 162 20.60 -0.83 -9.76
N CYS A 163 20.55 -2.12 -9.43
CA CYS A 163 19.80 -2.62 -8.27
C CYS A 163 20.28 -1.99 -6.97
N TYR A 164 21.59 -2.00 -6.74
CA TYR A 164 22.18 -1.45 -5.52
C TYR A 164 22.00 0.06 -5.44
N ASP A 165 22.21 0.79 -6.55
CA ASP A 165 22.00 2.24 -6.59
C ASP A 165 20.55 2.60 -6.26
N ASN A 166 19.58 1.90 -6.86
CA ASN A 166 18.17 2.11 -6.55
C ASN A 166 17.84 1.75 -5.10
N PHE A 167 18.34 0.61 -4.60
CA PHE A 167 18.12 0.21 -3.21
C PHE A 167 18.55 1.31 -2.23
N HIS A 168 19.76 1.84 -2.39
CA HIS A 168 20.27 2.92 -1.55
C HIS A 168 19.46 4.21 -1.70
N ASN A 169 19.06 4.58 -2.92
CA ASN A 169 18.19 5.75 -3.13
C ASN A 169 16.83 5.60 -2.43
N PHE A 170 16.31 4.38 -2.32
CA PHE A 170 15.05 4.12 -1.63
C PHE A 170 15.19 4.00 -0.11
N MET A 171 16.40 3.91 0.45
CA MET A 171 16.64 3.98 1.90
C MET A 171 16.15 5.30 2.50
N GLU A 172 16.27 6.41 1.76
CA GLU A 172 15.77 7.72 2.19
C GLU A 172 14.26 7.71 2.53
N LEU A 173 13.48 6.81 1.92
CA LEU A 173 12.05 6.68 2.23
C LEU A 173 11.81 6.15 3.65
N PHE A 174 12.74 5.38 4.21
CA PHE A 174 12.66 4.85 5.58
C PHE A 174 13.15 5.87 6.62
N GLU A 175 14.02 6.80 6.22
CA GLU A 175 14.46 7.90 7.09
C GLU A 175 13.40 8.98 7.26
N LYS A 176 12.63 9.26 6.20
CA LYS A 176 11.62 10.32 6.20
C LYS A 176 10.20 9.75 6.26
N ILE A 177 9.69 9.61 7.48
CA ILE A 177 8.30 9.23 7.75
C ILE A 177 7.59 10.44 8.37
N GLU A 178 6.57 10.93 7.68
CA GLU A 178 5.82 12.11 8.09
C GLU A 178 4.32 11.84 8.09
N TYR A 179 3.58 12.68 8.81
CA TYR A 179 2.14 12.67 8.85
C TYR A 179 1.61 14.10 8.80
N VAL A 180 0.47 14.28 8.14
CA VAL A 180 -0.31 15.52 8.16
C VAL A 180 -1.78 15.12 8.26
N SER A 181 -2.59 15.91 8.97
CA SER A 181 -4.02 15.61 9.04
C SER A 181 -4.72 16.01 7.72
N PRO A 182 -5.74 15.26 7.27
CA PRO A 182 -6.49 15.59 6.06
C PRO A 182 -7.24 16.94 6.18
N GLU A 183 -7.53 17.38 7.40
CA GLU A 183 -8.11 18.70 7.67
C GLU A 183 -7.09 19.84 7.52
N GLN A 184 -5.79 19.56 7.69
CA GLN A 184 -4.71 20.54 7.56
C GLN A 184 -4.27 20.69 6.10
N ASP A 185 -3.96 19.57 5.43
CA ASP A 185 -3.52 19.56 4.04
C ASP A 185 -3.91 18.22 3.39
N TYR A 186 -5.05 18.22 2.71
CA TYR A 186 -5.60 17.03 2.08
C TYR A 186 -4.72 16.49 0.94
N ASP A 187 -4.11 17.39 0.16
CA ASP A 187 -3.27 16.99 -0.98
C ASP A 187 -1.97 16.35 -0.48
N LYS A 188 -1.34 16.94 0.54
CA LYS A 188 -0.15 16.36 1.19
C LYS A 188 -0.50 15.05 1.90
N PHE A 189 -1.65 14.95 2.56
CA PHE A 189 -2.13 13.70 3.15
C PHE A 189 -2.25 12.58 2.10
N CYS A 190 -2.83 12.89 0.93
CA CYS A 190 -2.91 11.93 -0.18
C CYS A 190 -1.54 11.51 -0.71
N GLN A 191 -0.58 12.44 -0.80
CA GLN A 191 0.81 12.13 -1.21
C GLN A 191 1.54 11.26 -0.19
N ILE A 192 1.37 11.54 1.10
CA ILE A 192 1.95 10.75 2.19
C ILE A 192 1.38 9.33 2.17
N ASN A 193 0.07 9.15 2.01
CA ASN A 193 -0.53 7.82 1.93
C ASN A 193 0.02 7.01 0.75
N LYS A 194 0.20 7.63 -0.42
CA LYS A 194 0.85 6.97 -1.57
C LYS A 194 2.29 6.57 -1.24
N THR A 195 3.01 7.42 -0.53
CA THR A 195 4.40 7.14 -0.12
C THR A 195 4.47 6.02 0.91
N ASN A 196 3.52 5.94 1.83
CA ASN A 196 3.42 4.87 2.83
C ASN A 196 3.11 3.52 2.18
N GLU A 197 2.18 3.48 1.23
CA GLU A 197 1.90 2.27 0.45
C GLU A 197 3.11 1.85 -0.39
N LYS A 198 3.82 2.82 -1.00
CA LYS A 198 5.08 2.57 -1.69
C LYS A 198 6.15 1.99 -0.75
N ARG A 199 6.25 2.49 0.49
CA ARG A 199 7.20 1.99 1.49
C ARG A 199 6.90 0.53 1.86
N LYS A 200 5.63 0.18 2.10
CA LYS A 200 5.23 -1.22 2.38
C LYS A 200 5.52 -2.14 1.19
N ALA A 201 5.25 -1.67 -0.03
CA ALA A 201 5.57 -2.42 -1.24
C ALA A 201 7.08 -2.64 -1.41
N LEU A 202 7.89 -1.60 -1.14
CA LEU A 202 9.35 -1.68 -1.13
C LEU A 202 9.87 -2.65 -0.07
N SER A 203 9.37 -2.57 1.17
CA SER A 203 9.73 -3.52 2.24
C SER A 203 9.51 -4.97 1.78
N LYS A 204 8.34 -5.26 1.19
CA LYS A 204 8.05 -6.59 0.65
C LYS A 204 8.96 -6.96 -0.51
N PHE A 205 9.26 -6.02 -1.41
CA PHE A 205 10.15 -6.25 -2.54
C PHE A 205 11.58 -6.53 -2.08
N PHE A 206 12.12 -5.78 -1.13
CA PHE A 206 13.46 -5.96 -0.57
C PHE A 206 13.63 -7.32 0.11
N ILE A 207 12.64 -7.77 0.88
CA ILE A 207 12.65 -9.13 1.43
C ILE A 207 12.67 -10.18 0.31
N ASN A 208 11.92 -9.99 -0.77
CA ASN A 208 11.97 -10.92 -1.90
C ASN A 208 13.31 -10.88 -2.65
N LEU A 209 13.98 -9.72 -2.74
CA LEU A 209 15.33 -9.62 -3.29
C LEU A 209 16.36 -10.34 -2.40
N MET A 210 16.27 -10.18 -1.08
CA MET A 210 17.07 -10.92 -0.10
C MET A 210 16.84 -12.43 -0.23
N ASN A 211 15.59 -12.88 -0.29
CA ASN A 211 15.23 -14.30 -0.48
C ASN A 211 15.75 -14.88 -1.80
N ASN A 212 16.09 -14.04 -2.78
CA ASN A 212 16.70 -14.43 -4.04
C ASN A 212 18.24 -14.30 -4.06
N ASN A 213 18.86 -13.94 -2.93
CA ASN A 213 20.28 -13.65 -2.75
C ASN A 213 20.81 -12.50 -3.62
N ILE A 214 19.96 -11.50 -3.91
CA ILE A 214 20.35 -10.29 -4.65
C ILE A 214 20.91 -9.24 -3.68
N ILE A 215 20.26 -9.09 -2.52
CA ILE A 215 20.61 -8.16 -1.45
C ILE A 215 21.02 -8.97 -0.23
N GLU A 216 22.03 -8.48 0.48
CA GLU A 216 22.56 -9.10 1.70
C GLU A 216 21.60 -8.88 2.89
N LYS A 217 21.59 -9.80 3.85
CA LYS A 217 20.68 -9.72 5.01
C LYS A 217 21.02 -8.54 5.93
N GLU A 218 22.29 -8.13 5.93
CA GLU A 218 22.84 -7.00 6.66
C GLU A 218 22.15 -5.69 6.27
N GLU A 219 21.79 -5.53 5.00
CA GLU A 219 21.04 -4.38 4.50
C GLU A 219 19.59 -4.36 5.01
N ILE A 220 18.96 -5.52 5.17
CA ILE A 220 17.61 -5.61 5.74
C ILE A 220 17.65 -5.33 7.24
N ILE A 221 18.66 -5.86 7.95
CA ILE A 221 18.88 -5.57 9.37
C ILE A 221 19.11 -4.08 9.59
N SER A 222 19.88 -3.39 8.74
CA SER A 222 20.12 -1.95 8.86
C SER A 222 18.82 -1.15 8.79
N ILE A 223 17.90 -1.51 7.90
CA ILE A 223 16.55 -0.91 7.81
C ILE A 223 15.74 -1.17 9.08
N ILE A 224 15.74 -2.41 9.57
CA ILE A 224 15.01 -2.78 10.79
C ILE A 224 15.52 -1.95 11.98
N MET A 225 16.83 -1.86 12.15
CA MET A 225 17.45 -1.10 13.24
C MET A 225 17.17 0.40 13.13
N LEU A 226 17.23 0.97 11.92
CA LEU A 226 16.82 2.35 11.66
C LEU A 226 15.37 2.61 12.10
N LEU A 227 14.45 1.72 11.72
CA LEU A 227 13.03 1.84 12.05
C LEU A 227 12.79 1.71 13.57
N ILE A 228 13.49 0.81 14.25
CA ILE A 228 13.46 0.68 15.71
C ILE A 228 13.94 1.98 16.37
N GLU A 229 15.05 2.55 15.91
CA GLU A 229 15.59 3.82 16.44
C GLU A 229 14.61 4.98 16.22
N VAL A 230 13.98 5.06 15.05
CA VAL A 230 12.95 6.07 14.78
C VAL A 230 11.74 5.88 15.70
N THR A 231 11.29 4.65 15.95
CA THR A 231 10.23 4.38 16.93
C THR A 231 10.62 4.86 18.32
N ASP A 232 11.80 4.47 18.82
CA ASP A 232 12.29 4.85 20.16
C ASP A 232 12.29 6.37 20.35
N ARG A 233 12.78 7.13 19.36
CA ARG A 233 12.82 8.61 19.39
C ARG A 233 11.43 9.27 19.42
N ASN A 234 10.39 8.56 19.00
CA ASN A 234 9.04 9.10 18.84
C ASN A 234 8.07 8.63 19.95
N LEU A 235 8.44 7.68 20.82
CA LEU A 235 7.54 7.08 21.83
C LEU A 235 6.81 8.12 22.72
N GLU A 236 7.47 9.22 23.07
CA GLU A 236 6.91 10.24 23.96
C GLU A 236 6.22 11.40 23.21
N ILE A 237 6.32 11.44 21.87
CA ILE A 237 5.83 12.55 21.04
C ILE A 237 4.39 12.26 20.61
N SER A 238 3.41 12.97 21.15
CA SER A 238 1.97 12.72 20.87
C SER A 238 1.59 12.73 19.40
N ASP A 239 2.24 13.57 18.60
CA ASP A 239 1.91 13.81 17.20
C ASP A 239 2.53 12.75 16.26
N SER A 240 3.37 11.87 16.81
CA SER A 240 4.08 10.83 16.08
C SER A 240 3.32 9.50 16.00
N ARG A 241 2.10 9.39 16.55
CA ARG A 241 1.32 8.14 16.55
C ARG A 241 1.19 7.52 15.17
N TYR A 242 0.85 8.32 14.17
CA TYR A 242 0.72 7.84 12.80
C TYR A 242 2.06 7.43 12.20
N ILE A 243 3.16 8.09 12.58
CA ILE A 243 4.51 7.72 12.16
C ILE A 243 4.85 6.34 12.72
N ILE A 244 4.63 6.10 14.01
CA ILE A 244 4.90 4.81 14.65
C ILE A 244 3.99 3.71 14.10
N GLU A 245 2.72 4.00 13.79
CA GLU A 245 1.85 3.04 13.09
C GLU A 245 2.44 2.60 11.75
N GLU A 246 2.89 3.53 10.91
CA GLU A 246 3.50 3.20 9.62
C GLU A 246 4.82 2.43 9.78
N ILE A 247 5.62 2.76 10.81
CA ILE A 247 6.82 2.00 11.15
C ILE A 247 6.46 0.58 11.55
N SER A 248 5.48 0.38 12.43
CA SER A 248 5.08 -0.95 12.89
C SER A 248 4.61 -1.85 11.75
N GLU A 249 3.93 -1.29 10.74
CA GLU A 249 3.51 -2.07 9.55
C GLU A 249 4.72 -2.49 8.69
N ASN A 250 5.73 -1.62 8.56
CA ASN A 250 6.94 -1.97 7.82
C ASN A 250 7.82 -2.97 8.57
N LEU A 251 7.98 -2.80 9.89
CA LEU A 251 8.68 -3.76 10.75
C LEU A 251 8.03 -5.15 10.71
N TYR A 252 6.69 -5.21 10.72
CA TYR A 252 5.97 -6.47 10.56
C TYR A 252 6.38 -7.19 9.26
N ILE A 253 6.35 -6.48 8.11
CA ILE A 253 6.74 -7.06 6.82
C ILE A 253 8.21 -7.52 6.85
N LEU A 254 9.12 -6.65 7.29
CA LEU A 254 10.56 -6.92 7.24
C LEU A 254 10.97 -8.08 8.16
N ILE A 255 10.41 -8.15 9.37
CA ILE A 255 10.75 -9.16 10.38
C ILE A 255 10.07 -10.49 10.04
N ILE A 256 8.76 -10.49 9.82
CA ILE A 256 8.00 -11.74 9.63
C ILE A 256 8.33 -12.39 8.29
N ASP A 257 8.31 -11.64 7.20
CA ASP A 257 8.62 -12.22 5.89
C ASP A 257 10.12 -12.51 5.72
N GLY A 258 10.97 -11.81 6.46
CA GLY A 258 12.43 -11.97 6.43
C GLY A 258 12.98 -13.03 7.39
N LYS A 259 12.19 -13.48 8.37
CA LYS A 259 12.59 -14.32 9.52
C LYS A 259 13.60 -15.40 9.17
N ASN A 260 13.29 -16.24 8.17
CA ASN A 260 14.10 -17.40 7.77
C ASN A 260 15.57 -17.07 7.43
N HIS A 261 15.88 -15.83 7.04
CA HIS A 261 17.24 -15.41 6.72
C HIS A 261 17.87 -14.59 7.86
N ILE A 262 17.08 -13.75 8.52
CA ILE A 262 17.58 -12.81 9.54
C ILE A 262 17.70 -13.43 10.94
N GLU A 263 17.01 -14.53 11.23
CA GLU A 263 17.07 -15.21 12.54
C GLU A 263 18.47 -15.74 12.91
N THR A 264 19.33 -15.90 11.90
CA THR A 264 20.71 -16.35 12.06
C THR A 264 21.71 -15.21 12.28
N HIS A 265 21.24 -13.97 12.31
CA HIS A 265 22.09 -12.78 12.42
C HIS A 265 22.32 -12.39 13.89
N ASP A 266 23.49 -11.84 14.22
CA ASP A 266 23.87 -11.52 15.61
C ASP A 266 22.94 -10.48 16.27
N GLU A 267 22.35 -9.58 15.47
CA GLU A 267 21.36 -8.58 15.93
C GLU A 267 19.94 -9.16 16.17
N TRP A 268 19.71 -10.44 15.86
CA TRP A 268 18.37 -11.04 16.00
C TRP A 268 17.83 -10.97 17.43
N ASP A 269 18.68 -11.30 18.42
CA ASP A 269 18.31 -11.23 19.84
C ASP A 269 17.97 -9.78 20.27
N ASN A 270 18.66 -8.79 19.70
CA ASN A 270 18.38 -7.37 19.94
C ASN A 270 17.01 -6.98 19.34
N ILE A 271 16.70 -7.43 18.13
CA ILE A 271 15.40 -7.22 17.48
C ILE A 271 14.29 -7.84 18.33
N ILE A 272 14.45 -9.09 18.79
CA ILE A 272 13.48 -9.76 19.68
C ILE A 272 13.28 -8.93 20.94
N GLY A 273 14.35 -8.55 21.64
CA GLY A 273 14.26 -7.77 22.87
C GLY A 273 13.58 -6.41 22.67
N LYS A 274 13.76 -5.78 21.49
CA LYS A 274 13.05 -4.55 21.12
C LYS A 274 11.58 -4.78 20.82
N MET A 275 11.23 -5.85 20.12
CA MET A 275 9.82 -6.21 19.86
C MET A 275 9.09 -6.57 21.16
N GLU A 276 9.76 -7.30 22.07
CA GLU A 276 9.25 -7.58 23.42
C GLU A 276 8.97 -6.27 24.17
N TYR A 277 9.97 -5.39 24.25
CA TYR A 277 9.84 -4.08 24.89
C TYR A 277 8.67 -3.27 24.32
N PHE A 278 8.56 -3.17 22.99
CA PHE A 278 7.46 -2.45 22.34
C PHE A 278 6.09 -3.09 22.58
N SER A 279 6.02 -4.42 22.65
CA SER A 279 4.77 -5.15 22.91
C SER A 279 4.23 -4.94 24.33
N LEU A 280 5.09 -4.55 25.28
CA LEU A 280 4.75 -4.34 26.69
C LEU A 280 4.49 -2.87 27.05
N LEU A 281 4.58 -1.94 26.09
CA LEU A 281 4.43 -0.51 26.36
C LEU A 281 3.03 -0.14 26.86
N ASN A 282 3.00 0.76 27.85
CA ASN A 282 1.76 1.34 28.35
C ASN A 282 1.38 2.59 27.54
N ILE A 283 0.31 2.51 26.74
CA ILE A 283 -0.23 3.62 25.92
C ILE A 283 -0.53 4.87 26.76
N LYS A 284 -0.81 4.71 28.07
CA LYS A 284 -1.06 5.86 28.96
C LYS A 284 0.21 6.62 29.33
N GLU A 285 1.36 5.96 29.28
CA GLU A 285 2.66 6.53 29.62
C GLU A 285 3.37 7.06 28.36
N TYR A 286 3.21 6.38 27.23
CA TYR A 286 3.84 6.73 25.96
C TYR A 286 2.83 7.33 24.96
N ALA A 287 2.82 8.67 24.87
CA ALA A 287 1.84 9.41 24.07
C ALA A 287 1.94 9.20 22.55
N GLY A 288 3.11 8.78 22.07
CA GLY A 288 3.38 8.47 20.66
C GLY A 288 2.94 7.08 20.22
N ILE A 289 2.57 6.19 21.15
CA ILE A 289 2.07 4.86 20.79
C ILE A 289 0.56 4.90 20.62
N SER A 290 0.05 4.24 19.58
CA SER A 290 -1.37 3.97 19.43
C SER A 290 -1.67 2.50 19.78
N SER A 291 -2.94 2.19 20.06
CA SER A 291 -3.36 0.80 20.24
C SER A 291 -3.05 -0.05 19.01
N LYS A 292 -3.16 0.52 17.80
CA LYS A 292 -2.90 -0.18 16.55
C LYS A 292 -1.42 -0.55 16.41
N SER A 293 -0.50 0.36 16.68
CA SER A 293 0.93 0.03 16.70
C SER A 293 1.26 -0.97 17.81
N LEU A 294 0.66 -0.85 19.00
CA LEU A 294 0.91 -1.79 20.11
C LEU A 294 0.48 -3.22 19.74
N PHE A 295 -0.74 -3.39 19.20
CA PHE A 295 -1.21 -4.69 18.73
C PHE A 295 -0.29 -5.25 17.64
N LYS A 296 0.17 -4.41 16.71
CA LYS A 296 1.13 -4.85 15.70
C LYS A 296 2.43 -5.36 16.32
N TYR A 297 2.98 -4.67 17.32
CA TYR A 297 4.19 -5.14 18.01
C TYR A 297 3.96 -6.45 18.78
N MET A 298 2.77 -6.62 19.39
CA MET A 298 2.37 -7.90 20.00
C MET A 298 2.30 -9.01 18.95
N ASP A 299 1.67 -8.76 17.81
CA ASP A 299 1.59 -9.74 16.70
C ASP A 299 3.00 -10.11 16.20
N ILE A 300 3.91 -9.14 16.09
CA ILE A 300 5.31 -9.41 15.68
C ILE A 300 5.99 -10.30 16.72
N TYR A 301 5.90 -9.93 18.00
CA TYR A 301 6.56 -10.65 19.09
C TYR A 301 6.06 -12.10 19.20
N GLU A 302 4.74 -12.32 19.13
CA GLU A 302 4.13 -13.66 19.18
C GLU A 302 4.59 -14.57 18.03
N GLU A 303 4.84 -14.02 16.84
CA GLU A 303 5.30 -14.80 15.68
C GLU A 303 6.81 -15.11 15.70
N ILE A 304 7.61 -14.39 16.50
CA ILE A 304 9.08 -14.56 16.55
C ILE A 304 9.58 -15.25 17.83
N GLU A 305 8.78 -15.31 18.89
CA GLU A 305 9.00 -16.15 20.07
C GLU A 305 8.91 -17.66 19.75
#